data_AF-A0A4S8MFU1-F1
#
_entry.id   AF-A0A4S8MFU1-F1
#
_cell.length_a   1.000
_cell.length_b   1.000
_cell.length_c   1.000
_cell.angle_alpha   90.00
_cell.angle_beta   90.00
_cell.angle_gamma   90.00
#
_symmetry.space_group_name_H-M   'P 1'
#
loop_
_entity.id
_entity.type
_entity.pdbx_description
1 polymer ?
#
loop_
_entity_poly.entity_id
_entity_poly.type
_entity_poly.pdbx_seq_one_letter_code
_entity_poly.pdbx_strand_id
1 'polypeptide(L)'
;MKGETANDSSSLLRHSEDSGKDEVPAPENIQDVTMGPEEDEILDPCDKESEVLRNVQVGPTKTHRVIYPLDALTSEEAQKWFPQAFAYLDVELGPEYMDFLVTWIDFERLHNWEKNGGRLEKAGRPKELTTWISEGRYLPCCKGPDVTGGFVEHFPDDMCSWWTFLQSSSSVEGGASIEQWSRLDKHGINGWFSIIAAMKWWGEGLKGTSGDSLRNGTERWLAMVKVMTTALKSLKK
;
A
#
# COMPACT_ATOMS: atom_id res chain seq x y z
N MET A 1 7.17 -53.38 19.40
CA MET A 1 8.53 -53.15 18.90
C MET A 1 8.83 -51.67 19.04
N LYS A 2 9.73 -51.32 19.98
CA LYS A 2 10.21 -49.96 20.26
C LYS A 2 11.43 -49.71 19.38
N GLY A 3 11.53 -48.52 18.80
CA GLY A 3 12.72 -48.06 18.07
C GLY A 3 13.02 -46.62 18.47
N GLU A 4 13.86 -46.46 19.48
CA GLU A 4 14.59 -45.23 19.80
C GLU A 4 15.79 -45.10 18.86
N THR A 5 16.01 -43.90 18.32
CA THR A 5 17.34 -43.47 17.89
C THR A 5 17.53 -42.00 18.25
N ALA A 6 18.31 -41.78 19.30
CA ALA A 6 18.98 -40.53 19.59
C ALA A 6 20.16 -40.35 18.64
N ASN A 7 20.44 -39.12 18.21
CA ASN A 7 21.73 -38.79 17.64
C ASN A 7 22.16 -37.41 18.17
N ASP A 8 23.29 -37.44 18.86
CA ASP A 8 23.97 -36.36 19.56
C ASP A 8 25.37 -36.24 18.96
N SER A 9 25.80 -35.02 18.60
CA SER A 9 27.16 -34.61 18.18
C SER A 9 27.08 -33.10 17.91
N SER A 10 27.49 -32.18 18.80
CA SER A 10 28.83 -31.89 19.35
C SER A 10 29.82 -31.27 18.35
N SER A 11 30.58 -30.30 18.86
CA SER A 11 31.75 -29.57 18.33
C SER A 11 31.47 -28.23 17.60
N LEU A 12 31.68 -27.04 18.20
CA LEU A 12 32.94 -26.34 18.59
C LEU A 12 33.75 -25.71 17.44
N LEU A 13 34.20 -24.48 17.73
CA LEU A 13 35.29 -23.64 17.15
C LEU A 13 34.80 -22.44 16.32
N ARG A 14 34.87 -21.22 16.86
CA ARG A 14 36.03 -20.27 16.94
C ARG A 14 36.33 -19.60 15.60
N HIS A 15 36.42 -18.26 15.67
CA HIS A 15 37.15 -17.29 14.82
C HIS A 15 36.27 -16.06 14.63
N SER A 16 36.73 -14.81 14.66
CA SER A 16 37.96 -14.16 15.09
C SER A 16 37.59 -12.68 15.15
N GLU A 17 38.15 -11.96 16.12
CA GLU A 17 38.14 -10.49 16.15
C GLU A 17 38.93 -9.97 14.94
N ASP A 18 38.41 -8.95 14.24
CA ASP A 18 39.24 -8.08 13.44
C ASP A 18 38.83 -6.61 13.61
N SER A 19 39.85 -5.81 13.82
CA SER A 19 39.86 -4.46 14.35
C SER A 19 40.43 -3.56 13.26
N GLY A 20 39.56 -2.99 12.43
CA GLY A 20 39.92 -1.95 11.45
C GLY A 20 39.60 -0.56 11.98
N LYS A 21 40.63 0.15 12.45
CA LYS A 21 40.63 1.60 12.67
C LYS A 21 41.20 2.25 11.40
N ASP A 22 40.41 3.09 10.73
CA ASP A 22 40.89 4.04 9.73
C ASP A 22 40.22 5.40 10.06
N GLU A 23 40.91 6.28 10.76
CA GLU A 23 41.67 7.42 10.22
C GLU A 23 40.85 8.38 9.35
N VAL A 24 40.48 9.48 10.00
CA VAL A 24 39.82 10.67 9.45
C VAL A 24 40.88 11.63 8.91
N PRO A 25 40.82 12.06 7.63
CA PRO A 25 41.56 13.22 7.18
C PRO A 25 40.77 14.52 7.38
N ALA A 26 41.50 15.54 7.81
CA ALA A 26 41.06 16.90 8.08
C ALA A 26 40.64 17.69 6.82
N PRO A 27 39.87 18.78 6.97
CA PRO A 27 39.40 19.61 5.86
C PRO A 27 40.42 20.70 5.45
N GLU A 28 40.84 20.67 4.19
CA GLU A 28 41.35 21.82 3.41
C GLU A 28 40.19 22.22 2.48
N ASN A 29 39.86 23.46 2.10
CA ASN A 29 40.59 24.70 1.94
C ASN A 29 39.51 25.78 1.72
N ILE A 30 39.47 26.85 2.52
CA ILE A 30 38.51 27.95 2.35
C ILE A 30 39.11 28.93 1.34
N GLN A 31 38.56 28.96 0.14
CA GLN A 31 38.87 29.99 -0.85
C GLN A 31 38.05 31.24 -0.58
N ASP A 32 38.78 32.31 -0.31
CA ASP A 32 38.36 33.70 -0.15
C ASP A 32 37.90 34.24 -1.53
N VAL A 33 36.60 34.44 -1.71
CA VAL A 33 36.02 35.06 -2.91
C VAL A 33 35.78 36.53 -2.61
N THR A 34 36.64 37.36 -3.20
CA THR A 34 36.52 38.82 -3.24
C THR A 34 35.23 39.23 -3.95
N MET A 35 34.31 39.85 -3.23
CA MET A 35 33.13 40.51 -3.79
C MET A 35 33.47 41.91 -4.27
N GLY A 36 33.25 42.19 -5.56
CA GLY A 36 33.15 43.53 -6.10
C GLY A 36 31.73 44.11 -5.90
N PRO A 37 31.58 45.44 -5.79
CA PRO A 37 30.28 46.07 -5.71
C PRO A 37 29.67 46.17 -7.11
N GLU A 38 28.71 45.29 -7.42
CA GLU A 38 27.78 45.52 -8.52
C GLU A 38 26.62 46.37 -7.99
N GLU A 39 26.34 47.46 -8.71
CA GLU A 39 25.29 48.42 -8.38
C GLU A 39 23.93 47.80 -8.71
N ASP A 40 23.28 47.26 -7.68
CA ASP A 40 21.89 46.79 -7.76
C ASP A 40 20.94 47.97 -7.96
N GLU A 41 20.38 48.08 -9.17
CA GLU A 41 19.10 48.74 -9.38
C GLU A 41 18.03 48.03 -8.53
N ILE A 42 17.60 48.70 -7.47
CA ILE A 42 16.48 48.29 -6.62
C ILE A 42 15.19 48.40 -7.45
N LEU A 43 14.93 47.37 -8.25
CA LEU A 43 13.60 47.06 -8.77
C LEU A 43 12.91 46.15 -7.76
N ASP A 44 11.79 46.63 -7.23
CA ASP A 44 10.96 45.98 -6.23
C ASP A 44 10.68 44.50 -6.63
N PRO A 45 11.19 43.52 -5.86
CA PRO A 45 11.02 42.09 -6.16
C PRO A 45 9.56 41.62 -6.11
N CYS A 46 8.65 42.45 -5.58
CA CYS A 46 7.27 42.06 -5.31
C CYS A 46 6.34 42.06 -6.55
N ASP A 47 6.75 42.67 -7.68
CA ASP A 47 5.88 42.83 -8.85
C ASP A 47 6.05 41.75 -9.94
N LYS A 48 7.12 40.95 -9.92
CA LYS A 48 7.38 39.93 -10.97
C LYS A 48 6.72 38.56 -10.73
N GLU A 49 6.30 38.24 -9.50
CA GLU A 49 5.62 36.96 -9.21
C GLU A 49 4.11 36.99 -9.55
N SER A 50 3.56 38.17 -9.83
CA SER A 50 2.12 38.38 -10.06
C SER A 50 1.62 38.01 -11.46
N GLU A 51 2.51 37.89 -12.45
CA GLU A 51 2.13 37.59 -13.85
C GLU A 51 2.19 36.11 -14.21
N VAL A 52 3.00 35.30 -13.50
CA VAL A 52 3.12 33.85 -13.79
C VAL A 52 1.88 33.07 -13.34
N LEU A 53 1.11 33.58 -12.37
CA LEU A 53 -0.07 32.89 -11.83
C LEU A 53 -1.37 33.18 -12.59
N ARG A 54 -1.40 34.12 -13.55
CA ARG A 54 -2.66 34.51 -14.23
C ARG A 54 -3.07 33.61 -15.40
N ASN A 55 -2.22 32.67 -15.82
CA ASN A 55 -2.51 31.78 -16.95
C ASN A 55 -2.67 30.29 -16.57
N VAL A 56 -2.73 29.96 -15.27
CA VAL A 56 -3.10 28.60 -14.86
C VAL A 56 -4.63 28.49 -14.93
N GLN A 57 -5.15 28.10 -16.08
CA GLN A 57 -6.51 27.57 -16.19
C GLN A 57 -6.59 26.28 -15.38
N VAL A 58 -6.94 26.41 -14.09
CA VAL A 58 -7.41 25.29 -13.28
C VAL A 58 -8.76 24.89 -13.88
N GLY A 59 -8.73 24.01 -14.87
CA GLY A 59 -9.93 23.35 -15.35
C GLY A 59 -10.64 22.68 -14.17
N PRO A 60 -11.98 22.55 -14.17
CA PRO A 60 -12.70 21.89 -13.10
C PRO A 60 -12.21 20.45 -12.99
N THR A 61 -11.29 20.20 -12.06
CA THR A 61 -10.87 18.86 -11.69
C THR A 61 -12.10 18.24 -11.05
N LYS A 62 -12.83 17.45 -11.82
CA LYS A 62 -13.86 16.55 -11.29
C LYS A 62 -13.16 15.68 -10.26
N THR A 63 -13.31 15.99 -8.98
CA THR A 63 -12.86 15.14 -7.90
C THR A 63 -13.67 13.85 -7.99
N HIS A 64 -13.04 12.77 -8.44
CA HIS A 64 -13.68 11.47 -8.55
C HIS A 64 -13.67 10.80 -7.17
N ARG A 65 -14.48 11.33 -6.25
CA ARG A 65 -14.66 10.75 -4.92
C ARG A 65 -15.84 9.80 -4.90
N VAL A 66 -15.70 8.71 -4.15
CA VAL A 66 -16.79 7.77 -3.93
C VAL A 66 -17.75 8.38 -2.89
N ILE A 67 -19.06 8.26 -3.15
CA ILE A 67 -20.08 8.71 -2.20
C ILE A 67 -20.15 7.67 -1.07
N TYR A 68 -20.10 8.14 0.18
CA TYR A 68 -20.23 7.26 1.34
C TYR A 68 -21.58 6.52 1.33
N PRO A 69 -21.60 5.18 1.52
CA PRO A 69 -22.82 4.39 1.52
C PRO A 69 -23.62 4.62 2.82
N LEU A 70 -24.64 5.48 2.77
CA LEU A 70 -25.48 5.81 3.94
C LEU A 70 -26.20 4.58 4.52
N ASP A 71 -26.43 3.55 3.71
CA ASP A 71 -27.05 2.30 4.16
C ASP A 71 -26.15 1.50 5.12
N ALA A 72 -24.81 1.71 5.09
CA ALA A 72 -23.92 1.17 6.12
C ALA A 72 -24.27 1.70 7.52
N LEU A 73 -24.81 2.92 7.65
CA LEU A 73 -25.19 3.48 8.96
C LEU A 73 -26.41 2.77 9.58
N THR A 74 -27.14 1.95 8.83
CA THR A 74 -28.26 1.17 9.37
C THR A 74 -27.78 -0.04 10.19
N SER A 75 -26.53 -0.48 10.01
CA SER A 75 -25.93 -1.60 10.74
C SER A 75 -25.11 -1.10 11.93
N GLU A 76 -25.49 -1.51 13.14
CA GLU A 76 -24.75 -1.17 14.37
C GLU A 76 -23.30 -1.66 14.34
N GLU A 77 -23.04 -2.80 13.70
CA GLU A 77 -21.68 -3.31 13.53
C GLU A 77 -20.87 -2.43 12.58
N ALA A 78 -21.44 -2.06 11.44
CA ALA A 78 -20.79 -1.21 10.45
C ALA A 78 -20.37 0.14 11.01
N GLN A 79 -21.22 0.78 11.82
CA GLN A 79 -20.93 2.06 12.47
C GLN A 79 -19.63 2.04 13.29
N LYS A 80 -19.18 0.87 13.75
CA LYS A 80 -17.97 0.70 14.57
C LYS A 80 -16.67 0.63 13.77
N TRP A 81 -16.73 0.36 12.47
CA TRP A 81 -15.51 0.08 11.69
C TRP A 81 -15.51 0.67 10.29
N PHE A 82 -16.66 0.68 9.62
CA PHE A 82 -16.76 1.06 8.22
C PHE A 82 -16.48 2.54 7.97
N PRO A 83 -16.96 3.50 8.79
CA PRO A 83 -16.62 4.91 8.60
C PRO A 83 -15.11 5.17 8.58
N GLN A 84 -14.36 4.56 9.50
CA GLN A 84 -12.91 4.70 9.58
C GLN A 84 -12.22 3.96 8.43
N ALA A 85 -12.70 2.77 8.05
CA ALA A 85 -12.19 2.03 6.89
C ALA A 85 -12.39 2.81 5.58
N PHE A 86 -13.59 3.34 5.35
CA PHE A 86 -13.92 4.11 4.16
C PHE A 86 -13.09 5.39 4.09
N ALA A 87 -13.04 6.17 5.17
CA ALA A 87 -12.23 7.39 5.22
C ALA A 87 -10.74 7.11 4.99
N TYR A 88 -10.26 5.93 5.41
CA TYR A 88 -8.90 5.51 5.15
C TYR A 88 -8.64 5.14 3.68
N LEU A 89 -9.63 4.58 2.98
CA LEU A 89 -9.50 4.10 1.59
C LEU A 89 -9.92 5.11 0.51
N ASP A 90 -10.74 6.10 0.84
CA ASP A 90 -11.23 7.16 -0.07
C ASP A 90 -10.10 8.13 -0.46
N VAL A 91 -9.26 7.68 -1.41
CA VAL A 91 -8.17 8.45 -1.98
C VAL A 91 -8.27 8.51 -3.50
N GLU A 92 -7.74 9.58 -4.08
CA GLU A 92 -7.71 9.78 -5.52
C GLU A 92 -6.48 9.07 -6.13
N LEU A 93 -6.73 7.89 -6.70
CA LEU A 93 -5.75 7.06 -7.41
C LEU A 93 -6.20 6.70 -8.85
N GLY A 94 -7.27 7.31 -9.34
CA GLY A 94 -7.80 7.08 -10.68
C GLY A 94 -9.06 6.19 -10.73
N PRO A 95 -9.70 6.12 -11.91
CA PRO A 95 -11.02 5.49 -12.06
C PRO A 95 -11.00 3.97 -11.83
N GLU A 96 -9.89 3.27 -12.11
CA GLU A 96 -9.78 1.83 -11.89
C GLU A 96 -9.77 1.48 -10.40
N TYR A 97 -9.05 2.25 -9.58
CA TYR A 97 -9.09 2.08 -8.12
C TYR A 97 -10.46 2.48 -7.55
N MET A 98 -11.11 3.50 -8.13
CA MET A 98 -12.47 3.88 -7.75
C MET A 98 -13.48 2.74 -8.03
N ASP A 99 -13.42 2.11 -9.21
CA ASP A 99 -14.25 0.93 -9.53
C ASP A 99 -13.97 -0.23 -8.56
N PHE A 100 -12.71 -0.42 -8.16
CA PHE A 100 -12.34 -1.42 -7.16
C PHE A 100 -12.97 -1.11 -5.79
N LEU A 101 -12.89 0.14 -5.33
CA LEU A 101 -13.46 0.59 -4.06
C LEU A 101 -14.98 0.47 -4.05
N VAL A 102 -15.66 0.88 -5.13
CA VAL A 102 -17.12 0.73 -5.28
C VAL A 102 -17.52 -0.75 -5.28
N THR A 103 -16.74 -1.60 -5.96
CA THR A 103 -16.99 -3.04 -5.97
C THR A 103 -16.90 -3.64 -4.56
N TRP A 104 -15.94 -3.18 -3.75
CA TRP A 104 -15.83 -3.59 -2.35
C TRP A 104 -16.97 -3.10 -1.48
N ILE A 105 -17.41 -1.86 -1.65
CA ILE A 105 -18.58 -1.33 -0.93
C ILE A 105 -19.80 -2.21 -1.18
N ASP A 106 -20.04 -2.58 -2.44
CA ASP A 106 -21.14 -3.46 -2.78
C ASP A 106 -20.97 -4.87 -2.20
N PHE A 107 -19.73 -5.38 -2.15
CA PHE A 107 -19.44 -6.66 -1.53
C PHE A 107 -19.76 -6.63 -0.03
N GLU A 108 -19.27 -5.62 0.72
CA GLU A 108 -19.60 -5.47 2.14
C GLU A 108 -21.11 -5.28 2.37
N ARG A 109 -21.80 -4.58 1.46
CA ARG A 109 -23.27 -4.45 1.49
C ARG A 109 -23.97 -5.81 1.39
N LEU A 110 -23.52 -6.70 0.50
CA LEU A 110 -24.08 -8.06 0.36
C LEU A 110 -23.91 -8.89 1.63
N HIS A 111 -22.85 -8.64 2.40
CA HIS A 111 -22.60 -9.30 3.68
C HIS A 111 -23.13 -8.50 4.89
N ASN A 112 -24.13 -7.64 4.68
CA ASN A 112 -24.80 -6.86 5.73
C ASN A 112 -23.82 -6.04 6.60
N TRP A 113 -22.67 -5.65 6.03
CA TRP A 113 -21.65 -4.85 6.69
C TRP A 113 -21.05 -5.50 7.94
N GLU A 114 -21.12 -6.83 8.04
CA GLU A 114 -20.59 -7.59 9.16
C GLU A 114 -19.09 -7.36 9.33
N LYS A 115 -18.66 -7.09 10.56
CA LYS A 115 -17.25 -6.80 10.86
C LYS A 115 -16.33 -8.02 10.72
N ASN A 116 -16.85 -9.22 10.95
CA ASN A 116 -16.08 -10.46 11.16
C ASN A 116 -16.43 -11.56 10.15
N GLY A 117 -16.28 -11.31 8.85
CA GLY A 117 -16.53 -12.27 7.78
C GLY A 117 -15.46 -13.34 7.55
N GLY A 118 -14.61 -13.58 8.55
CA GLY A 118 -13.43 -14.42 8.43
C GLY A 118 -12.15 -13.61 8.21
N ARG A 119 -11.07 -14.31 7.88
CA ARG A 119 -9.72 -13.74 7.77
C ARG A 119 -9.03 -14.27 6.54
N LEU A 120 -8.36 -13.39 5.82
CA LEU A 120 -7.42 -13.80 4.77
C LEU A 120 -6.21 -14.51 5.39
N GLU A 121 -5.59 -15.38 4.60
CA GLU A 121 -4.42 -16.12 5.05
C GLU A 121 -3.22 -15.22 5.35
N LYS A 122 -2.46 -15.62 6.38
CA LYS A 122 -1.29 -14.85 6.85
C LYS A 122 0.00 -15.23 6.12
N ALA A 123 0.10 -16.46 5.65
CA ALA A 123 1.29 -16.93 4.95
C ALA A 123 1.55 -16.08 3.70
N GLY A 124 2.82 -15.66 3.53
CA GLY A 124 3.25 -14.83 2.40
C GLY A 124 2.73 -13.40 2.40
N ARG A 125 2.02 -12.94 3.43
CA ARG A 125 1.49 -11.57 3.50
C ARG A 125 2.62 -10.54 3.58
N PRO A 126 2.55 -9.39 2.86
CA PRO A 126 3.52 -8.30 3.00
C PRO A 126 3.70 -7.89 4.47
N LYS A 127 4.95 -7.65 4.88
CA LYS A 127 5.29 -7.33 6.28
C LYS A 127 4.56 -6.07 6.75
N GLU A 128 4.45 -5.06 5.89
CA GLU A 128 3.77 -3.79 6.16
C GLU A 128 2.30 -3.99 6.49
N LEU A 129 1.64 -4.89 5.76
CA LEU A 129 0.25 -5.23 6.00
C LEU A 129 0.09 -6.01 7.31
N THR A 130 1.03 -6.90 7.62
CA THR A 130 1.04 -7.63 8.90
C THR A 130 1.19 -6.66 10.07
N THR A 131 2.17 -5.77 10.02
CA THR A 131 2.44 -4.74 11.03
C THR A 131 1.24 -3.82 11.22
N TRP A 132 0.68 -3.27 10.13
CA TRP A 132 -0.50 -2.40 10.17
C TRP A 132 -1.73 -3.08 10.79
N ILE A 133 -1.92 -4.37 10.55
CA ILE A 133 -3.01 -5.14 11.16
C ILE A 133 -2.76 -5.38 12.65
N SER A 134 -1.52 -5.66 13.07
CA SER A 134 -1.17 -5.96 14.47
C SER A 134 -1.11 -4.72 15.36
N GLU A 135 -0.66 -3.58 14.82
CA GLU A 135 -0.51 -2.33 15.57
C GLU A 135 -1.81 -1.51 15.64
N GLY A 136 -2.85 -1.96 14.95
CA GLY A 136 -4.14 -1.28 14.86
C GLY A 136 -4.21 -0.42 13.61
N ARG A 137 -5.37 -0.45 12.94
CA ARG A 137 -5.51 0.08 11.57
C ARG A 137 -5.80 1.57 11.47
N TYR A 138 -6.17 2.18 12.60
CA TYR A 138 -6.69 3.55 12.65
C TYR A 138 -5.89 4.39 13.63
N LEU A 139 -5.96 5.71 13.44
CA LEU A 139 -5.45 6.67 14.39
C LEU A 139 -6.07 6.45 15.78
N PRO A 140 -5.32 6.70 16.87
CA PRO A 140 -3.97 7.28 16.89
C PRO A 140 -2.83 6.27 16.62
N CYS A 141 -3.14 4.98 16.51
CA CYS A 141 -2.14 3.92 16.65
C CYS A 141 -1.29 3.69 15.40
N CYS A 142 -1.81 3.89 14.18
CA CYS A 142 -1.02 3.65 12.96
C CYS A 142 -1.43 4.56 11.79
N LYS A 143 -0.44 5.03 11.03
CA LYS A 143 -0.61 5.87 9.82
C LYS A 143 -0.59 5.08 8.50
N GLY A 144 -0.30 3.78 8.56
CA GLY A 144 0.08 2.97 7.39
C GLY A 144 1.61 2.91 7.26
N PRO A 145 2.14 2.15 6.27
CA PRO A 145 3.57 2.14 6.01
C PRO A 145 4.06 3.49 5.47
N ASP A 146 5.35 3.74 5.60
CA ASP A 146 6.00 4.78 4.81
C ASP A 146 6.07 4.31 3.35
N VAL A 147 5.24 4.92 2.51
CA VAL A 147 5.14 4.60 1.08
C VAL A 147 6.19 5.32 0.23
N THR A 148 7.11 6.06 0.85
CA THR A 148 8.21 6.74 0.16
C THR A 148 9.44 5.84 0.01
N GLY A 149 10.42 6.29 -0.79
CA GLY A 149 11.69 5.58 -0.96
C GLY A 149 11.54 4.20 -1.59
N GLY A 150 12.32 3.22 -1.08
CA GLY A 150 12.41 1.86 -1.62
C GLY A 150 11.15 0.99 -1.42
N PHE A 151 10.04 1.53 -0.88
CA PHE A 151 8.80 0.78 -0.68
C PHE A 151 8.30 0.15 -1.99
N VAL A 152 8.30 0.92 -3.08
CA VAL A 152 7.84 0.48 -4.41
C VAL A 152 8.77 -0.53 -5.07
N GLU A 153 9.97 -0.77 -4.53
CA GLU A 153 10.93 -1.72 -5.09
C GLU A 153 10.58 -3.17 -4.69
N HIS A 154 10.16 -3.39 -3.45
CA HIS A 154 9.85 -4.74 -2.94
C HIS A 154 8.36 -5.01 -2.80
N PHE A 155 7.55 -4.01 -2.42
CA PHE A 155 6.16 -4.23 -2.04
C PHE A 155 5.30 -4.79 -3.18
N PRO A 156 5.47 -4.36 -4.45
CA PRO A 156 4.75 -4.97 -5.58
C PRO A 156 4.96 -6.48 -5.69
N ASP A 157 6.20 -6.95 -5.49
CA ASP A 157 6.55 -8.36 -5.60
C ASP A 157 5.97 -9.18 -4.44
N ASP A 158 6.04 -8.66 -3.22
CA ASP A 158 5.43 -9.26 -2.04
C ASP A 158 3.90 -9.34 -2.19
N MET A 159 3.27 -8.27 -2.67
CA MET A 159 1.83 -8.22 -2.90
C MET A 159 1.39 -9.21 -3.98
N CYS A 160 2.14 -9.30 -5.09
CA CYS A 160 1.86 -10.27 -6.15
C CYS A 160 1.99 -11.71 -5.62
N SER A 161 3.07 -12.00 -4.88
CA SER A 161 3.33 -13.32 -4.32
C SER A 161 2.23 -13.74 -3.34
N TRP A 162 1.81 -12.82 -2.46
CA TRP A 162 0.71 -13.06 -1.54
C TRP A 162 -0.62 -13.31 -2.27
N TRP A 163 -0.91 -12.51 -3.31
CA TRP A 163 -2.12 -12.69 -4.10
C TRP A 163 -2.16 -14.06 -4.82
N THR A 164 -1.04 -14.48 -5.41
CA THR A 164 -0.91 -15.84 -5.98
C THR A 164 -1.07 -16.92 -4.91
N PHE A 165 -0.52 -16.71 -3.71
CA PHE A 165 -0.72 -17.64 -2.59
C PHE A 165 -2.20 -17.76 -2.22
N LEU A 166 -2.91 -16.63 -2.05
CA LEU A 166 -4.34 -16.60 -1.75
C LEU A 166 -5.16 -17.37 -2.82
N GLN A 167 -4.82 -17.21 -4.10
CA GLN A 167 -5.45 -17.97 -5.19
C GLN A 167 -5.18 -19.47 -5.10
N SER A 168 -3.92 -19.86 -4.96
CA SER A 168 -3.52 -21.28 -4.95
C SER A 168 -4.06 -22.04 -3.73
N SER A 169 -4.14 -21.35 -2.59
CA SER A 169 -4.75 -21.87 -1.37
C SER A 169 -6.24 -22.17 -1.56
N SER A 170 -6.85 -21.82 -2.69
CA SER A 170 -8.26 -22.03 -2.99
C SER A 170 -8.55 -23.27 -3.84
N SER A 171 -7.53 -23.92 -4.41
CA SER A 171 -7.73 -25.11 -5.25
C SER A 171 -7.65 -26.39 -4.41
N VAL A 172 -8.80 -27.05 -4.21
CA VAL A 172 -8.81 -28.49 -3.89
C VAL A 172 -8.64 -29.23 -5.22
N GLU A 173 -7.76 -30.24 -5.25
CA GLU A 173 -7.47 -31.07 -6.42
C GLU A 173 -8.77 -31.53 -7.14
N GLY A 174 -9.16 -30.85 -8.21
CA GLY A 174 -10.44 -31.18 -8.86
C GLY A 174 -10.99 -30.17 -9.86
N GLY A 175 -10.15 -29.53 -10.68
CA GLY A 175 -10.62 -28.76 -11.85
C GLY A 175 -11.07 -27.32 -11.55
N ALA A 176 -10.53 -26.36 -12.30
CA ALA A 176 -10.84 -24.95 -12.16
C ALA A 176 -12.29 -24.65 -12.58
N SER A 177 -13.20 -24.59 -11.61
CA SER A 177 -14.55 -24.06 -11.75
C SER A 177 -14.73 -22.81 -10.87
N ILE A 178 -15.87 -22.14 -10.99
CA ILE A 178 -16.26 -20.89 -10.29
C ILE A 178 -16.02 -20.94 -8.76
N GLU A 179 -15.88 -22.14 -8.17
CA GLU A 179 -15.48 -22.36 -6.77
C GLU A 179 -14.11 -21.75 -6.39
N GLN A 180 -13.27 -21.38 -7.37
CA GLN A 180 -11.89 -20.93 -7.15
C GLN A 180 -11.77 -19.69 -6.24
N TRP A 181 -12.81 -18.86 -6.13
CA TRP A 181 -12.74 -17.63 -5.33
C TRP A 181 -13.42 -17.75 -3.97
N SER A 182 -14.20 -18.80 -3.70
CA SER A 182 -15.01 -18.96 -2.49
C SER A 182 -14.20 -18.84 -1.18
N ARG A 183 -12.92 -19.22 -1.17
CA ARG A 183 -12.06 -19.04 0.02
C ARG A 183 -11.68 -17.59 0.28
N LEU A 184 -11.77 -16.72 -0.73
CA LEU A 184 -11.64 -15.28 -0.61
C LEU A 184 -12.97 -14.58 -0.31
N ASP A 185 -14.05 -15.34 -0.13
CA ASP A 185 -15.29 -14.82 0.43
C ASP A 185 -15.08 -14.53 1.93
N LYS A 186 -14.44 -13.38 2.17
CA LYS A 186 -14.01 -12.87 3.47
C LYS A 186 -14.35 -11.38 3.50
N HIS A 187 -15.44 -11.03 4.16
CA HIS A 187 -15.88 -9.65 4.37
C HIS A 187 -15.38 -9.08 5.71
N GLY A 188 -15.61 -7.79 5.91
CA GLY A 188 -15.25 -7.07 7.11
C GLY A 188 -13.77 -6.72 7.23
N ILE A 189 -13.36 -6.32 8.44
CA ILE A 189 -12.07 -5.65 8.68
C ILE A 189 -10.83 -6.54 8.45
N ASN A 190 -11.01 -7.87 8.45
CA ASN A 190 -9.93 -8.84 8.20
C ASN A 190 -10.02 -9.51 6.81
N GLY A 191 -10.99 -9.07 6.01
CA GLY A 191 -11.24 -9.53 4.66
C GLY A 191 -10.63 -8.62 3.60
N TRP A 192 -11.40 -8.36 2.53
CA TRP A 192 -11.00 -7.54 1.38
C TRP A 192 -10.53 -6.12 1.73
N PHE A 193 -10.96 -5.57 2.86
CA PHE A 193 -10.42 -4.30 3.38
C PHE A 193 -8.88 -4.27 3.40
N SER A 194 -8.24 -5.38 3.79
CA SER A 194 -6.78 -5.45 3.87
C SER A 194 -6.11 -5.46 2.49
N ILE A 195 -6.74 -6.05 1.49
CA ILE A 195 -6.24 -6.06 0.10
C ILE A 195 -6.33 -4.66 -0.50
N ILE A 196 -7.43 -3.95 -0.28
CA ILE A 196 -7.63 -2.61 -0.84
C ILE A 196 -6.69 -1.61 -0.16
N ALA A 197 -6.46 -1.75 1.15
CA ALA A 197 -5.46 -0.97 1.85
C ALA A 197 -4.05 -1.18 1.26
N ALA A 198 -3.68 -2.43 0.94
CA ALA A 198 -2.40 -2.71 0.28
C ALA A 198 -2.32 -2.08 -1.12
N MET A 199 -3.40 -2.15 -1.91
CA MET A 199 -3.44 -1.54 -3.24
C MET A 199 -3.41 -0.01 -3.18
N LYS A 200 -4.04 0.59 -2.16
CA LYS A 200 -3.92 2.02 -1.86
C LYS A 200 -2.45 2.40 -1.66
N TRP A 201 -1.74 1.71 -0.77
CA TRP A 201 -0.35 2.03 -0.46
C TRP A 201 0.57 1.93 -1.67
N TRP A 202 0.39 0.90 -2.49
CA TRP A 202 1.14 0.77 -3.73
C TRP A 202 0.84 1.96 -4.66
N GLY A 203 -0.43 2.31 -4.88
CA GLY A 203 -0.80 3.45 -5.73
C GLY A 203 -0.27 4.79 -5.21
N GLU A 204 -0.28 5.00 -3.89
CA GLU A 204 0.29 6.19 -3.27
C GLU A 204 1.82 6.25 -3.38
N GLY A 205 2.52 5.12 -3.20
CA GLY A 205 3.97 5.06 -3.33
C GLY A 205 4.46 5.38 -4.74
N LEU A 206 3.68 5.05 -5.77
CA LEU A 206 3.99 5.42 -7.15
C LEU A 206 4.03 6.94 -7.36
N LYS A 207 3.33 7.75 -6.56
CA LYS A 207 3.36 9.23 -6.68
C LYS A 207 4.76 9.82 -6.42
N GLY A 208 5.61 9.10 -5.69
CA GLY A 208 7.01 9.48 -5.44
C GLY A 208 7.98 9.06 -6.54
N THR A 209 7.50 8.32 -7.56
CA THR A 209 8.34 7.80 -8.65
C THR A 209 8.23 8.67 -9.91
N SER A 210 9.21 8.53 -10.81
CA SER A 210 9.23 9.28 -12.08
C SER A 210 9.76 8.42 -13.24
N GLY A 211 9.63 8.94 -14.46
CA GLY A 211 10.15 8.31 -15.68
C GLY A 211 9.59 6.91 -15.94
N ASP A 212 10.47 6.00 -16.39
CA ASP A 212 10.10 4.63 -16.74
C ASP A 212 9.64 3.82 -15.52
N SER A 213 10.18 4.09 -14.33
CA SER A 213 9.75 3.44 -13.09
C SER A 213 8.28 3.74 -12.77
N LEU A 214 7.86 5.01 -12.92
CA LEU A 214 6.46 5.40 -12.72
C LEU A 214 5.54 4.71 -13.73
N ARG A 215 5.91 4.73 -15.02
CA ARG A 215 5.10 4.11 -16.08
C ARG A 215 4.93 2.61 -15.85
N ASN A 216 6.02 1.89 -15.70
CA ASN A 216 6.01 0.44 -15.51
C ASN A 216 5.31 0.05 -14.20
N GLY A 217 5.56 0.80 -13.12
CA GLY A 217 4.91 0.61 -11.83
C GLY A 217 3.39 0.84 -11.90
N THR A 218 2.96 1.89 -12.61
CA THR A 218 1.53 2.20 -12.80
C THR A 218 0.83 1.15 -13.64
N GLU A 219 1.43 0.71 -14.75
CA GLU A 219 0.87 -0.36 -15.58
C GLU A 219 0.69 -1.66 -14.78
N ARG A 220 1.71 -2.02 -14.00
CA ARG A 220 1.68 -3.21 -13.14
C ARG A 220 0.61 -3.10 -12.04
N TRP A 221 0.53 -1.93 -11.40
CA TRP A 221 -0.47 -1.65 -10.37
C TRP A 221 -1.90 -1.73 -10.94
N LEU A 222 -2.16 -1.09 -12.08
CA LEU A 222 -3.46 -1.14 -12.77
C LEU A 222 -3.85 -2.57 -13.17
N ALA A 223 -2.90 -3.35 -13.68
CA ALA A 223 -3.12 -4.75 -14.00
C ALA A 223 -3.55 -5.55 -12.76
N MET A 224 -2.90 -5.33 -11.61
CA MET A 224 -3.27 -6.00 -10.36
C MET A 224 -4.64 -5.54 -9.83
N VAL A 225 -4.92 -4.23 -9.84
CA VAL A 225 -6.25 -3.69 -9.47
C VAL A 225 -7.33 -4.37 -10.31
N LYS A 226 -7.14 -4.48 -11.64
CA LYS A 226 -8.09 -5.13 -12.53
C LYS A 226 -8.32 -6.61 -12.20
N VAL A 227 -7.27 -7.36 -11.89
CA VAL A 227 -7.36 -8.77 -11.48
C VAL A 227 -8.16 -8.89 -10.18
N MET A 228 -7.83 -8.09 -9.17
CA MET A 228 -8.50 -8.12 -7.86
C MET A 228 -9.97 -7.67 -7.94
N THR A 229 -10.28 -6.64 -8.73
CA THR A 229 -11.65 -6.22 -9.00
C THR A 229 -12.46 -7.32 -9.68
N THR A 230 -11.85 -8.05 -10.63
CA THR A 230 -12.52 -9.18 -11.30
C THR A 230 -12.83 -10.30 -10.33
N ALA A 231 -11.86 -10.65 -9.48
CA ALA A 231 -12.05 -11.65 -8.42
C ALA A 231 -13.17 -11.23 -7.46
N LEU A 232 -13.16 -9.99 -6.99
CA LEU A 232 -14.20 -9.48 -6.09
C LEU A 232 -15.59 -9.44 -6.76
N LYS A 233 -15.68 -9.03 -8.03
CA LYS A 233 -16.94 -9.09 -8.82
C LYS A 233 -17.46 -10.53 -8.95
N SER A 234 -16.58 -11.53 -8.99
CA SER A 234 -16.98 -12.93 -9.07
C SER A 234 -17.62 -13.46 -7.78
N LEU A 235 -17.29 -12.87 -6.62
CA LEU A 235 -17.85 -13.21 -5.32
C LEU A 235 -19.26 -12.64 -5.08
N LYS A 236 -19.69 -11.67 -5.90
CA LYS A 236 -21.00 -11.01 -5.79
C LYS A 236 -22.13 -11.77 -6.51
N LYS A 237 -21.88 -12.97 -7.02
CA LYS A 237 -22.83 -13.76 -7.83
C LYS A 237 -23.50 -14.83 -6.99
#